data_AF-A0A0N4TZ81-F1
#
_entry.id   AF-A0A0N4TZ81-F1
#
_cell.length_a   1.000
_cell.length_b   1.000
_cell.length_c   1.000
_cell.angle_alpha   90.00
_cell.angle_beta   90.00
_cell.angle_gamma   90.00
#
_symmetry.space_group_name_H-M   'P 1'
#
loop_
_entity.id
_entity.type
_entity.pdbx_description
1 polymer ?
#
loop_
_entity_poly.entity_id
_entity_poly.type
_entity_poly.pdbx_seq_one_letter_code
_entity_poly.pdbx_strand_id
1 'polypeptide(L)'
;MQYVENCLLSGCPGNNLTQLLAHHTLQKEEEIFRKFLHRNNNNQHIKLTLDEIKCHIIRQLSTLEKAKRVTSINNYQSIVTAIAKEINKTDEYRKIRQIDLITIRKLVSELEKTQLDYQKRLERYTKLFEKI
;
A
#
# COMPACT_ATOMS: atom_id res chain seq x y z
N MET A 1 2.99 -7.67 6.70
CA MET A 1 4.33 -7.10 6.40
C MET A 1 4.65 -5.80 7.14
N GLN A 2 3.66 -5.10 7.72
CA GLN A 2 3.87 -3.88 8.52
C GLN A 2 4.90 -4.05 9.66
N TYR A 3 5.00 -5.27 10.20
CA TYR A 3 5.92 -5.62 11.28
C TYR A 3 7.41 -5.53 10.94
N VAL A 4 7.84 -5.91 9.73
CA VAL A 4 9.27 -5.88 9.35
C VAL A 4 9.73 -4.44 9.08
N GLU A 5 8.89 -3.67 8.39
CA GLU A 5 9.09 -2.24 8.14
C GLU A 5 9.19 -1.47 9.46
N ASN A 6 8.29 -1.78 10.41
CA ASN A 6 8.34 -1.21 11.75
C ASN A 6 9.67 -1.51 12.47
N CYS A 7 10.22 -2.73 12.38
CA CYS A 7 11.52 -3.04 12.98
C CYS A 7 12.67 -2.24 12.35
N LEU A 8 12.65 -2.05 11.03
CA LEU A 8 13.66 -1.25 10.33
C LEU A 8 13.57 0.25 10.71
N LEU A 9 12.37 0.80 10.76
CA LEU A 9 12.12 2.19 11.17
C LEU A 9 12.42 2.45 12.65
N SER A 10 12.47 1.40 13.48
CA SER A 10 12.84 1.47 14.90
C SER A 10 14.35 1.50 15.14
N GLY A 11 15.15 1.35 14.08
CA GLY A 11 16.61 1.40 14.15
C GLY A 11 17.28 0.06 14.42
N CYS A 12 16.56 -1.07 14.34
CA CYS A 12 17.18 -2.38 14.52
C CYS A 12 18.23 -2.64 13.41
N PRO A 13 19.50 -2.88 13.76
CA PRO A 13 20.56 -3.15 12.78
C PRO A 13 20.39 -4.54 12.14
N GLY A 14 20.75 -4.64 10.85
CA GLY A 14 20.83 -5.91 10.14
C GLY A 14 20.84 -5.72 8.62
N ASN A 15 21.79 -6.33 7.93
CA ASN A 15 21.89 -6.28 6.46
C ASN A 15 20.92 -7.26 5.78
N ASN A 16 20.30 -8.17 6.55
CA ASN A 16 19.31 -9.13 6.08
C ASN A 16 18.31 -9.46 7.20
N LEU A 17 17.18 -10.07 6.82
CA LEU A 17 16.06 -10.35 7.73
C LEU A 17 16.50 -11.25 8.91
N THR A 18 17.38 -12.20 8.66
CA THR A 18 17.97 -13.08 9.67
C THR A 18 18.76 -12.32 10.74
N GLN A 19 19.61 -11.37 10.35
CA GLN A 19 20.38 -10.54 11.29
C GLN A 19 19.48 -9.61 12.10
N LEU A 20 18.47 -9.01 11.46
CA LEU A 20 17.50 -8.13 12.12
C LEU A 20 16.69 -8.86 13.19
N LEU A 21 16.29 -10.11 12.91
CA LEU A 21 15.53 -10.94 13.84
C LEU A 21 16.40 -11.52 14.96
N ALA A 22 17.69 -11.79 14.70
CA ALA A 22 18.63 -12.26 15.70
C ALA A 22 19.14 -11.14 16.63
N HIS A 23 18.99 -9.87 16.25
CA HIS A 23 19.42 -8.75 17.07
C HIS A 23 18.55 -8.62 18.33
N HIS A 24 19.19 -8.54 19.49
CA HIS A 24 18.50 -8.28 20.76
C HIS A 24 17.95 -6.86 20.77
N THR A 25 16.66 -6.69 21.09
CA THR A 25 16.02 -5.37 21.10
C THR A 25 16.53 -4.52 22.24
N LEU A 26 17.08 -3.34 21.91
CA LEU A 26 17.52 -2.38 22.93
C LEU A 26 16.34 -1.49 23.39
N GLN A 27 16.39 -1.02 24.63
CA GLN A 27 15.35 -0.18 25.22
C GLN A 27 15.11 1.13 24.42
N LYS A 28 16.17 1.67 23.79
CA LYS A 28 16.07 2.83 22.90
C LYS A 28 15.28 2.55 21.62
N GLU A 29 15.43 1.35 21.05
CA GLU A 29 14.71 0.94 19.83
C GLU A 29 13.22 0.73 20.12
N GLU A 30 12.91 0.15 21.28
CA GLU A 30 11.55 -0.02 21.79
C GLU A 30 10.84 1.34 22.02
N GLU A 31 11.54 2.34 22.52
CA GLU A 31 11.00 3.70 22.68
C GLU A 31 10.72 4.38 21.34
N ILE A 32 11.61 4.23 20.35
CA ILE A 32 11.41 4.75 18.99
C ILE A 32 10.22 4.04 18.35
N PHE A 33 10.15 2.72 18.50
CA PHE A 33 9.05 1.90 17.99
C PHE A 33 7.69 2.36 18.53
N ARG A 34 7.59 2.60 19.85
CA ARG A 34 6.36 3.14 20.48
C ARG A 34 5.97 4.49 19.90
N LYS A 35 6.92 5.41 19.70
CA LYS A 35 6.66 6.73 19.09
C LYS A 35 6.10 6.61 17.67
N PHE A 36 6.57 5.66 16.87
CA PHE A 36 6.04 5.39 15.52
C PHE A 36 4.62 4.80 15.56
N LEU A 37 4.35 3.88 16.48
CA LEU A 37 3.03 3.25 16.62
C LEU A 37 1.93 4.28 16.94
N HIS A 38 2.27 5.29 17.73
CA HIS A 38 1.35 6.38 18.07
C HIS A 38 1.03 7.34 16.90
N ARG A 39 1.87 7.40 15.84
CA ARG A 39 1.67 8.29 14.69
C ARG A 39 0.75 7.73 13.59
N ASN A 40 0.59 6.41 13.50
CA ASN A 40 -0.16 5.75 12.40
C ASN A 40 -1.67 5.52 12.67
N ASN A 41 -2.21 6.02 13.78
CA ASN A 41 -3.63 6.14 14.16
C ASN A 41 -4.52 4.87 14.27
N ASN A 42 -5.39 4.91 15.30
CA ASN A 42 -6.74 4.31 15.41
C ASN A 42 -6.96 2.80 15.52
N ASN A 43 -5.93 1.98 15.75
CA ASN A 43 -6.16 0.58 16.15
C ASN A 43 -5.93 0.40 17.65
N GLN A 44 -7.03 0.42 18.41
CA GLN A 44 -7.10 -0.25 19.70
C GLN A 44 -6.65 -1.71 19.54
N HIS A 45 -5.87 -2.19 20.52
CA HIS A 45 -5.24 -3.52 20.59
C HIS A 45 -4.06 -3.67 19.62
N ILE A 46 -2.80 -3.79 20.04
CA ILE A 46 -2.22 -4.46 21.21
C ILE A 46 -0.89 -3.73 21.50
N LYS A 47 -0.55 -3.55 22.78
CA LYS A 47 0.75 -3.03 23.24
C LYS A 47 1.84 -4.10 23.03
N LEU A 48 2.02 -4.53 21.78
CA LEU A 48 3.02 -5.53 21.40
C LEU A 48 4.41 -4.91 21.52
N THR A 49 5.30 -5.58 22.23
CA THR A 49 6.72 -5.23 22.29
C THR A 49 7.42 -5.60 20.98
N LEU A 50 8.55 -4.96 20.69
CA LEU A 50 9.34 -5.25 19.50
C LEU A 50 9.79 -6.72 19.45
N ASP A 51 10.06 -7.33 20.61
CA ASP A 51 10.41 -8.74 20.75
C ASP A 51 9.25 -9.69 20.41
N GLU A 52 8.03 -9.36 20.83
CA GLU A 52 6.83 -10.13 20.46
C GLU A 52 6.58 -10.09 18.95
N ILE A 53 6.88 -8.96 18.32
CA ILE A 53 6.80 -8.80 16.87
C ILE A 53 7.87 -9.63 16.16
N LYS A 54 9.13 -9.61 16.63
CA LYS A 54 10.19 -10.47 16.09
C LYS A 54 9.82 -11.95 16.23
N CYS A 55 9.31 -12.37 17.39
CA CYS A 55 8.83 -13.73 17.60
C CYS A 55 7.68 -14.10 16.66
N HIS A 56 6.76 -13.17 16.39
CA HIS A 56 5.68 -13.38 15.43
C HIS A 56 6.22 -13.60 14.00
N ILE A 57 7.18 -12.76 13.58
CA ILE A 57 7.84 -12.90 12.27
C ILE A 57 8.56 -14.26 12.17
N ILE A 58 9.29 -14.67 13.20
CA ILE A 58 9.98 -15.97 13.23
C ILE A 58 8.99 -17.13 13.09
N ARG A 59 7.86 -17.09 13.80
CA ARG A 59 6.80 -18.12 13.68
C ARG A 59 6.26 -18.20 12.26
N GLN A 60 6.00 -17.07 11.62
CA GLN A 60 5.54 -17.02 10.24
C GLN A 60 6.58 -17.58 9.26
N LEU A 61 7.84 -17.19 9.40
CA LEU A 61 8.94 -17.69 8.56
C LEU A 61 9.10 -19.21 8.71
N SER A 62 9.04 -19.74 9.93
CA SER A 62 9.12 -21.19 10.16
C SER A 62 7.97 -21.95 9.51
N THR A 63 6.77 -21.36 9.47
CA THR A 63 5.59 -21.96 8.82
C THR A 63 5.75 -21.97 7.30
N LEU A 64 6.26 -20.87 6.73
CA LEU A 64 6.50 -20.75 5.30
C LEU A 64 7.65 -21.64 4.82
N GLU A 65 8.67 -21.83 5.65
CA GLU A 65 9.80 -22.73 5.37
C GLU A 65 9.35 -24.20 5.40
N LYS A 66 8.52 -24.60 6.39
CA LYS A 66 7.87 -25.92 6.39
C LYS A 66 7.03 -26.17 5.14
N ALA A 67 6.35 -25.14 4.64
CA ALA A 67 5.59 -25.18 3.40
C ALA A 67 6.46 -25.11 2.12
N LYS A 68 7.80 -25.10 2.25
CA LYS A 68 8.78 -24.97 1.15
C LYS A 68 8.58 -23.73 0.27
N ARG A 69 7.99 -22.66 0.82
CA ARG A 69 7.76 -21.39 0.10
C ARG A 69 8.93 -20.42 0.25
N VAL A 70 9.71 -20.57 1.31
CA VAL A 70 10.92 -19.79 1.59
C VAL A 70 12.00 -20.70 2.16
N THR A 71 13.26 -20.26 2.12
CA THR A 71 14.37 -20.99 2.71
C THR A 71 15.24 -20.07 3.54
N SER A 72 15.64 -20.54 4.72
CA SER A 72 16.66 -19.86 5.54
C SER A 72 18.01 -19.77 4.83
N ILE A 73 18.32 -20.72 3.93
CA ILE A 73 19.56 -20.78 3.13
C ILE A 73 19.78 -19.51 2.30
N ASN A 74 18.71 -18.89 1.79
CA ASN A 74 18.82 -17.66 1.01
C ASN A 74 18.51 -16.39 1.82
N ASN A 75 18.59 -16.47 3.16
CA ASN A 75 18.21 -15.41 4.08
C ASN A 75 16.82 -14.83 3.81
N TYR A 76 15.90 -15.66 3.32
CA TYR A 76 14.55 -15.28 2.91
C TYR A 76 14.49 -14.26 1.77
N GLN A 77 15.57 -14.06 1.01
CA GLN A 77 15.65 -13.05 -0.06
C GLN A 77 14.58 -13.22 -1.13
N SER A 78 14.15 -14.46 -1.41
CA SER A 78 13.07 -14.74 -2.36
C SER A 78 11.75 -14.09 -1.95
N ILE A 79 11.42 -14.06 -0.64
CA ILE A 79 10.16 -13.45 -0.18
C ILE A 79 10.24 -11.93 -0.27
N VAL A 80 11.39 -11.34 0.09
CA VAL A 80 11.63 -9.90 -0.03
C VAL A 80 11.50 -9.47 -1.49
N THR A 81 12.10 -10.25 -2.40
CA THR A 81 12.05 -9.98 -3.84
C THR A 81 10.64 -10.11 -4.41
N ALA A 82 9.88 -11.14 -4.00
CA ALA A 82 8.50 -11.33 -4.44
C ALA A 82 7.59 -10.17 -3.99
N ILE A 83 7.75 -9.73 -2.75
CA ILE A 83 6.99 -8.61 -2.18
C ILE A 83 7.34 -7.30 -2.88
N ALA A 84 8.64 -7.04 -3.11
CA ALA A 84 9.08 -5.86 -3.85
C ALA A 84 8.48 -5.82 -5.27
N LYS A 85 8.46 -6.96 -5.98
CA LYS A 85 7.83 -7.08 -7.29
C LYS A 85 6.33 -6.76 -7.24
N GLU A 86 5.62 -7.25 -6.23
CA GLU A 86 4.17 -7.05 -6.09
C GLU A 86 3.81 -5.59 -5.73
N ILE A 87 4.62 -4.95 -4.88
CA ILE A 87 4.50 -3.50 -4.60
C ILE A 87 4.70 -2.70 -5.89
N ASN A 88 5.79 -2.98 -6.63
CA ASN A 88 6.08 -2.27 -7.87
C ASN A 88 4.96 -2.43 -8.91
N LYS A 89 4.43 -3.65 -9.06
CA LYS A 89 3.29 -3.93 -9.96
C LYS A 89 2.03 -3.15 -9.54
N THR A 90 1.79 -3.05 -8.23
CA THR A 90 0.66 -2.28 -7.69
C THR A 90 0.83 -0.79 -7.96
N ASP A 91 2.04 -0.26 -7.85
CA ASP A 91 2.33 1.14 -8.16
C ASP A 91 2.23 1.45 -9.65
N GLU A 92 2.65 0.54 -10.54
CA GLU A 92 2.37 0.65 -11.97
C GLU A 92 0.87 0.69 -12.25
N TYR A 93 0.10 -0.20 -11.64
CA TYR A 93 -1.36 -0.20 -11.76
C TYR A 93 -1.98 1.11 -11.27
N ARG A 94 -1.49 1.67 -10.16
CA ARG A 94 -1.96 2.98 -9.66
C ARG A 94 -1.71 4.10 -10.66
N LYS A 95 -0.53 4.13 -11.29
CA LYS A 95 -0.19 5.13 -12.32
C LYS A 95 -1.12 5.02 -13.53
N ILE A 96 -1.32 3.81 -14.05
CA ILE A 96 -2.25 3.56 -15.17
C ILE A 96 -3.65 4.04 -14.82
N ARG A 97 -4.15 3.63 -13.65
CA ARG A 97 -5.48 4.02 -13.18
C ARG A 97 -5.64 5.53 -13.03
N GLN A 98 -4.59 6.23 -12.62
CA GLN A 98 -4.61 7.69 -12.52
C GLN A 98 -4.73 8.35 -13.91
N ILE A 99 -4.02 7.82 -14.91
CA ILE A 99 -4.14 8.25 -16.31
C ILE A 99 -5.56 7.99 -16.83
N ASP A 100 -6.10 6.80 -16.60
CA ASP A 100 -7.47 6.44 -17.02
C ASP A 100 -8.51 7.38 -16.39
N LEU A 101 -8.37 7.70 -15.11
CA LEU A 101 -9.27 8.64 -14.43
C LEU A 101 -9.24 10.04 -15.05
N ILE A 102 -8.05 10.54 -15.42
CA ILE A 102 -7.93 11.84 -16.10
C ILE A 102 -8.62 11.79 -17.46
N THR A 103 -8.39 10.72 -18.22
CA THR A 103 -8.99 10.52 -19.55
C THR A 103 -10.52 10.44 -19.47
N ILE A 104 -11.06 9.64 -18.55
CA ILE A 104 -12.50 9.49 -18.34
C ILE A 104 -13.12 10.83 -17.93
N ARG A 105 -12.48 11.58 -17.02
CA ARG A 105 -12.98 12.91 -16.64
C ARG A 105 -13.06 13.88 -17.81
N LYS A 106 -12.04 13.89 -18.69
CA LYS A 106 -12.05 14.72 -19.90
C LYS A 106 -13.22 14.33 -20.82
N LEU A 107 -13.40 13.03 -21.07
CA LEU A 107 -14.50 12.52 -21.89
C LEU A 107 -15.87 12.91 -21.31
N VAL A 108 -16.06 12.77 -19.99
CA VAL A 108 -17.30 13.18 -19.33
C VAL A 108 -17.56 14.67 -19.54
N SER A 109 -16.56 15.53 -19.37
CA SER A 109 -16.71 16.97 -19.60
C SER A 109 -17.01 17.33 -21.05
N GLU A 110 -16.48 16.58 -22.02
CA GLU A 110 -16.81 16.77 -23.45
C GLU A 110 -18.25 16.33 -23.75
N LEU A 111 -18.69 15.21 -23.19
CA LEU A 111 -20.06 14.72 -23.32
C LEU A 111 -21.07 15.69 -22.69
N GLU A 112 -20.79 16.23 -21.51
CA GLU A 112 -21.63 17.25 -20.86
C GLU A 112 -21.76 18.52 -21.73
N LYS A 113 -20.67 18.97 -22.35
CA LYS A 113 -20.70 20.12 -23.28
C LYS A 113 -21.53 19.83 -24.51
N THR A 114 -21.37 18.67 -25.12
CA THR A 114 -22.16 18.29 -26.31
C THR A 114 -23.64 18.13 -25.97
N GLN A 115 -23.97 17.52 -24.83
CA GLN A 115 -25.35 17.43 -24.34
C GLN A 115 -25.99 18.81 -24.17
N LEU A 116 -25.27 19.76 -23.57
CA LEU A 116 -25.75 21.13 -23.38
C LEU A 116 -25.96 21.85 -24.73
N ASP A 117 -25.08 21.64 -25.71
CA ASP A 117 -25.26 22.21 -27.05
C ASP A 117 -26.52 21.65 -27.74
N TYR A 118 -26.72 20.34 -27.68
CA TYR A 118 -27.92 19.70 -28.24
C TYR A 118 -29.20 20.21 -27.57
N GLN A 119 -29.20 20.37 -26.23
CA GLN A 119 -30.33 20.97 -25.51
C GLN A 119 -30.64 22.40 -26.01
N LYS A 120 -29.62 23.25 -26.13
CA LYS A 120 -29.79 24.63 -26.67
C LYS A 120 -30.28 24.64 -28.12
N ARG A 121 -29.87 23.67 -28.94
CA ARG A 121 -30.36 23.53 -30.32
C ARG A 121 -31.83 23.12 -30.34
N LEU A 122 -32.22 22.13 -29.52
CA LEU A 122 -33.61 21.71 -29.38
C LEU A 122 -34.51 22.85 -28.92
N GLU A 123 -34.12 23.60 -27.88
CA GLU A 123 -34.88 24.77 -27.42
C GLU A 123 -35.08 25.82 -28.53
N ARG A 124 -34.06 26.04 -29.36
CA ARG A 124 -34.17 26.96 -30.51
C ARG A 124 -35.17 26.45 -31.54
N TYR A 125 -35.16 25.16 -31.85
CA TYR A 125 -36.13 24.56 -32.76
C TYR A 125 -37.56 24.63 -32.19
N THR A 126 -37.76 24.28 -30.92
CA THR A 126 -39.07 24.37 -30.26
C THR A 126 -39.65 25.78 -30.36
N LYS A 127 -38.85 26.81 -30.04
CA LYS A 127 -39.26 28.22 -30.17
C LYS A 127 -39.57 28.65 -31.60
N LEU A 128 -38.95 28.02 -32.60
CA LEU A 128 -39.22 28.30 -34.01
C LEU A 128 -40.58 27.70 -34.42
N PHE A 129 -40.87 26.48 -33.97
CA PHE A 129 -42.13 25.80 -34.24
C PHE A 129 -43.32 26.37 -33.46
N GLU A 130 -43.10 26.93 -32.26
CA GLU A 130 -44.15 27.65 -31.51
C GLU A 130 -44.55 29.01 -32.14
N LYS A 131 -43.75 29.52 -33.09
CA LYS A 131 -44.00 30.79 -33.79
C LYS A 131 -44.68 30.62 -35.15
N ILE A 132 -44.89 29.39 -35.60
CA ILE A 132 -45.60 29.02 -36.84
C ILE A 132 -47.01 28.56 -36.44
#